data_AF-A0A0N0DZY4-F1
#
_entry.id   AF-A0A0N0DZY4-F1
#
_cell.length_a   1.000
_cell.length_b   1.000
_cell.length_c   1.000
_cell.angle_alpha   90.00
_cell.angle_beta   90.00
_cell.angle_gamma   90.00
#
_symmetry.space_group_name_H-M   'P 1'
#
loop_
_entity.id
_entity.type
_entity.pdbx_description
1 polymer ?
#
loop_
_entity_poly.entity_id
_entity_poly.type
_entity_poly.pdbx_seq_one_letter_code
_entity_poly.pdbx_strand_id
1 'polypeptide(L)'
;MSMNPTMYLYRFAGPRGPGPYVMKYWWTLGCFPTGLERPFRLDEFLCTYQQQHVPAEMEDWLSCFVKSPFEELKCATSELLHQLEEVPSTEKTRGYCSIESGVVSFAAPLAKIEKQLGVRIPSLAVRAALGSSALRERLKDDLYEYNVSLSECGSTPHRRLARASFEDTLAIKSGEEENKDVTGATADIPAPLGQAIGSYVSPDAHTAPDEKKLLRLLTTLSEGCVLKGDYESAFSILSTSLNFSHDDSTDSVVHANASTAALLNGQFREAEFHARQAALLEPQLEATKKTGGRGYALWATATAFQDDFERATRVTEKGMELFPDNAELQTLHEKLVVMQNRNVPSSLKGLLIHSKAQQSRGLLHGSGRSFDNEFDWIVFKNKLYPSKMNPSTNEMGSVFRRVGDLGGHISTSRSTEIL
;
A
#
# COMPACT_ATOMS: atom_id res chain seq x y z
N MET A 1 43.75 37.07 25.75
CA MET A 1 43.75 36.14 26.90
C MET A 1 44.00 36.81 28.25
N SER A 2 44.73 37.93 28.34
CA SER A 2 45.13 38.53 29.63
C SER A 2 44.00 39.19 30.47
N MET A 3 42.93 39.69 29.85
CA MET A 3 41.82 40.35 30.59
C MET A 3 40.66 39.42 30.96
N ASN A 4 40.36 38.42 30.13
CA ASN A 4 39.35 37.40 30.42
C ASN A 4 39.78 36.06 29.78
N PRO A 5 40.62 35.27 30.46
CA PRO A 5 41.01 33.96 29.96
C PRO A 5 39.82 32.99 30.04
N THR A 6 39.42 32.44 28.90
CA THR A 6 38.36 31.42 28.82
C THR A 6 38.93 30.06 28.45
N MET A 7 38.30 28.99 28.95
CA MET A 7 38.58 27.63 28.49
C MET A 7 38.19 27.46 27.02
N TYR A 8 38.79 26.48 26.34
CA TYR A 8 38.42 26.17 24.95
C TYR A 8 37.03 25.54 24.89
N LEU A 9 36.04 26.35 24.51
CA LEU A 9 34.66 25.91 24.30
C LEU A 9 34.41 25.80 22.79
N TYR A 10 34.51 24.59 22.24
CA TYR A 10 34.34 24.36 20.80
C TYR A 10 32.95 24.78 20.31
N ARG A 11 31.90 24.31 21.00
CA ARG A 11 30.50 24.65 20.72
C ARG A 11 29.63 24.32 21.94
N PHE A 12 28.90 25.31 22.44
CA PHE A 12 28.03 25.18 23.62
C PHE A 12 26.63 25.72 23.33
N ALA A 13 25.66 25.40 24.18
CA ALA A 13 24.28 25.86 24.03
C ALA A 13 24.18 27.39 24.23
N GLY A 14 23.32 28.04 23.45
CA GLY A 14 23.05 29.47 23.59
C GLY A 14 22.08 29.78 24.74
N PRO A 15 21.83 31.07 25.03
CA PRO A 15 20.97 31.49 26.14
C PRO A 15 19.49 31.08 25.97
N ARG A 16 19.06 30.73 24.75
CA ARG A 16 17.70 30.26 24.45
C ARG A 16 17.56 28.73 24.47
N GLY A 17 18.63 28.03 24.85
CA GLY A 17 18.69 26.57 24.89
C GLY A 17 19.56 25.93 23.79
N PRO A 18 19.60 24.59 23.75
CA PRO A 18 20.42 23.84 22.80
C PRO A 18 19.89 23.95 21.37
N GLY A 19 20.70 24.49 20.45
CA GLY A 19 20.37 24.54 19.02
C GLY A 19 20.60 23.20 18.30
N PRO A 20 20.18 23.06 17.02
CA PRO A 20 20.25 21.80 16.28
C PRO A 20 21.67 21.25 16.13
N TYR A 21 22.67 22.13 16.01
CA TYR A 21 24.07 21.72 15.91
C TYR A 21 24.64 21.13 17.21
N VAL A 22 24.16 21.58 18.36
CA VAL A 22 24.56 21.04 19.67
C VAL A 22 23.78 19.74 19.94
N MET A 23 22.50 19.71 19.56
CA MET A 23 21.67 18.50 19.63
C MET A 23 22.19 17.38 18.72
N LYS A 24 22.79 17.69 17.56
CA LYS A 24 23.47 16.67 16.74
C LYS A 24 24.50 15.90 17.58
N TYR A 25 25.36 16.60 18.34
CA TYR A 25 26.33 15.94 19.21
C TYR A 25 25.67 15.19 20.36
N TRP A 26 24.62 15.74 20.97
CA TRP A 26 23.84 15.02 21.99
C TRP A 26 23.39 13.64 21.51
N TRP A 27 22.83 13.56 20.30
CA TRP A 27 22.31 12.31 19.74
C TRP A 27 23.39 11.39 19.16
N THR A 28 24.52 11.92 18.67
CA THR A 28 25.58 11.09 18.06
C THR A 28 26.71 10.73 19.02
N LEU A 29 27.14 11.68 19.85
CA LEU A 29 28.24 11.52 20.80
C LEU A 29 27.74 11.13 22.21
N GLY A 30 26.48 11.45 22.53
CA GLY A 30 25.88 11.22 23.86
C GLY A 30 26.01 12.38 24.84
N CYS A 31 26.73 13.44 24.47
CA CYS A 31 26.90 14.67 25.25
C CYS A 31 27.23 15.86 24.34
N PHE A 32 27.32 17.07 24.91
CA PHE A 32 27.75 18.26 24.16
C PHE A 32 29.26 18.23 23.91
N PRO A 33 29.74 18.82 22.79
CA PRO A 33 31.10 18.65 22.34
C PRO A 33 32.14 19.42 23.17
N THR A 34 31.73 20.19 24.19
CA THR A 34 32.69 20.77 25.14
C THR A 34 33.15 19.76 26.19
N GLY A 35 32.35 18.72 26.46
CA GLY A 35 32.63 17.72 27.49
C GLY A 35 32.45 18.21 28.93
N LEU A 36 32.10 19.48 29.15
CA LEU A 36 31.85 20.05 30.48
C LEU A 36 30.42 19.79 30.95
N GLU A 37 29.47 19.69 30.02
CA GLU A 37 28.08 19.41 30.34
C GLU A 37 27.88 17.94 30.73
N ARG A 38 27.13 17.71 31.81
CA ARG A 38 26.79 16.36 32.26
C ARG A 38 25.56 15.86 31.49
N PRO A 39 25.62 14.68 30.85
CA PRO A 39 24.48 14.14 30.14
C PRO A 39 23.37 13.77 31.13
N PHE A 40 22.26 14.50 31.07
CA PHE A 40 21.06 14.25 31.85
C PHE A 40 19.89 13.91 30.91
N ARG A 41 19.61 12.61 30.75
CA ARG A 41 18.58 12.05 29.83
C ARG A 41 17.42 11.42 30.59
N LEU A 42 17.11 11.94 31.78
CA LEU A 42 16.06 11.37 32.62
C LEU A 42 14.70 11.39 31.93
N ASP A 43 14.32 12.51 31.31
CA ASP A 43 13.02 12.62 30.62
C ASP A 43 12.90 11.64 29.44
N GLU A 44 14.00 11.41 28.71
CA GLU A 44 14.03 10.43 27.62
C GLU A 44 13.87 8.99 28.16
N PHE A 45 14.53 8.67 29.27
CA PHE A 45 14.40 7.39 29.95
C PHE A 45 12.96 7.17 30.45
N LEU A 46 12.35 8.17 31.09
CA LEU A 46 10.97 8.11 31.58
C LEU A 46 9.96 8.01 30.43
N CYS A 47 10.21 8.67 29.29
CA CYS A 47 9.33 8.61 28.13
C CYS A 47 9.44 7.31 27.33
N THR A 48 10.56 6.59 27.41
CA THR A 48 10.80 5.39 26.59
C THR A 48 10.92 4.14 27.44
N TYR A 49 12.02 3.98 28.18
CA TYR A 49 12.30 2.78 28.99
C TYR A 49 11.22 2.52 30.03
N GLN A 50 10.75 3.54 30.76
CA GLN A 50 9.71 3.34 31.75
C GLN A 50 8.35 3.01 31.12
N GLN A 51 8.00 3.61 29.98
CA GLN A 51 6.73 3.33 29.29
C GLN A 51 6.71 1.96 28.62
N GLN A 52 7.85 1.50 28.11
CA GLN A 52 8.01 0.19 27.48
C GLN A 52 8.13 -0.94 28.50
N HIS A 53 8.51 -0.63 29.74
CA HIS A 53 8.66 -1.64 30.77
C HIS A 53 7.29 -2.14 31.23
N VAL A 54 6.99 -3.37 30.84
CA VAL A 54 5.84 -4.14 31.33
C VAL A 54 6.41 -5.36 32.06
N PRO A 55 6.03 -5.62 33.33
CA PRO A 55 6.43 -6.85 34.01
C PRO A 55 5.99 -8.08 33.24
N ALA A 56 6.80 -9.14 33.24
CA ALA A 56 6.54 -10.35 32.44
C ALA A 56 5.16 -10.95 32.74
N GLU A 57 4.75 -10.96 34.02
CA GLU A 57 3.44 -11.44 34.42
C GLU A 57 2.33 -10.60 33.78
N MET A 58 2.47 -9.27 33.76
CA MET A 58 1.48 -8.42 33.11
C MET A 58 1.48 -8.61 31.58
N GLU A 59 2.63 -8.80 30.95
CA GLU A 59 2.72 -9.03 29.51
C GLU A 59 1.95 -10.30 29.10
N ASP A 60 2.14 -11.40 29.82
CA ASP A 60 1.43 -12.66 29.61
C ASP A 60 -0.09 -12.47 29.72
N TRP A 61 -0.54 -11.79 30.78
CA TRP A 61 -1.97 -11.56 31.02
C TRP A 61 -2.57 -10.55 30.04
N LEU A 62 -1.84 -9.50 29.64
CA LEU A 62 -2.33 -8.48 28.70
C LEU A 62 -2.74 -9.09 27.36
N SER A 63 -2.03 -10.14 26.90
CA SER A 63 -2.39 -10.89 25.70
C SER A 63 -3.79 -11.54 25.78
N CYS A 64 -4.22 -11.92 26.99
CA CYS A 64 -5.52 -12.52 27.25
C CYS A 64 -6.66 -11.49 27.31
N PHE A 65 -6.36 -10.21 27.54
CA PHE A 65 -7.33 -9.11 27.65
C PHE A 65 -7.45 -8.27 26.38
N VAL A 66 -6.92 -8.77 25.26
CA VAL A 66 -7.12 -8.15 23.95
C VAL A 66 -8.61 -8.12 23.63
N LYS A 67 -9.11 -6.96 23.19
CA LYS A 67 -10.53 -6.79 22.82
C LYS A 67 -10.90 -7.74 21.68
N SER A 68 -12.17 -8.13 21.65
CA SER A 68 -12.70 -8.93 20.53
C SER A 68 -12.52 -8.15 19.21
N PRO A 69 -11.81 -8.72 18.22
CA PRO A 69 -11.55 -8.04 16.95
C PRO A 69 -12.84 -7.74 16.19
N PHE A 70 -13.82 -8.65 16.31
CA PHE A 70 -15.16 -8.46 15.75
C PHE A 70 -15.88 -7.25 16.35
N GLU A 71 -15.87 -7.12 17.69
CA GLU A 71 -16.54 -6.01 18.37
C GLU A 71 -15.85 -4.67 18.06
N GLU A 72 -14.52 -4.65 17.98
CA GLU A 72 -13.76 -3.46 17.63
C GLU A 72 -14.07 -3.02 16.20
N LEU A 73 -14.15 -3.96 15.25
CA LEU A 73 -14.54 -3.70 13.86
C LEU A 73 -15.97 -3.17 13.76
N LYS A 74 -16.93 -3.82 14.42
CA LYS A 74 -18.35 -3.43 14.41
C LYS A 74 -18.58 -2.05 15.06
N CYS A 75 -17.87 -1.75 16.14
CA CYS A 75 -17.89 -0.42 16.73
C CYS A 75 -17.32 0.62 15.77
N ALA A 76 -16.19 0.33 15.11
CA ALA A 76 -15.54 1.26 14.20
C ALA A 76 -16.39 1.56 12.95
N THR A 77 -17.05 0.56 12.37
CA THR A 77 -17.97 0.76 11.23
C THR A 77 -19.19 1.57 11.63
N SER A 78 -19.73 1.34 12.83
CA SER A 78 -20.89 2.07 13.35
C SER A 78 -20.53 3.54 13.69
N GLU A 79 -19.37 3.77 14.30
CA GLU A 79 -18.82 5.12 14.53
C GLU A 79 -18.62 5.88 13.21
N LEU A 80 -18.07 5.20 12.19
CA LEU A 80 -17.86 5.78 10.87
C LEU A 80 -19.20 6.15 10.20
N LEU A 81 -20.19 5.26 10.24
CA LEU A 81 -21.52 5.50 9.68
C LEU A 81 -22.18 6.73 10.32
N HIS A 82 -22.18 6.81 11.64
CA HIS A 82 -22.73 7.95 12.37
C HIS A 82 -22.08 9.27 11.94
N GLN A 83 -20.75 9.30 11.85
CA GLN A 83 -20.04 10.51 11.40
C GLN A 83 -20.33 10.88 9.94
N LEU A 84 -20.55 9.90 9.05
CA LEU A 84 -20.92 10.15 7.65
C LEU A 84 -22.34 10.71 7.52
N GLU A 85 -23.23 10.37 8.45
CA GLU A 85 -24.58 10.92 8.54
C GLU A 85 -24.57 12.36 9.02
N GLU A 86 -23.74 12.69 10.00
CA GLU A 86 -23.62 14.05 10.58
C GLU A 86 -23.02 15.09 9.62
N VAL A 87 -22.21 14.68 8.65
CA VAL A 87 -21.57 15.63 7.72
C VAL A 87 -22.62 16.32 6.83
N PRO A 88 -22.65 17.66 6.75
CA PRO A 88 -23.61 18.35 5.89
C PRO A 88 -23.36 18.08 4.39
N SER A 89 -24.40 18.22 3.56
CA SER A 89 -24.23 18.21 2.11
C SER A 89 -23.48 19.45 1.64
N THR A 90 -22.58 19.29 0.68
CA THR A 90 -21.88 20.41 0.05
C THR A 90 -22.88 21.32 -0.67
N GLU A 91 -22.87 22.61 -0.35
CA GLU A 91 -23.71 23.58 -1.02
C GLU A 91 -23.23 23.79 -2.46
N LYS A 92 -24.16 23.73 -3.43
CA LYS A 92 -23.88 24.00 -4.84
C LYS A 92 -23.85 25.51 -5.07
N THR A 93 -22.66 26.07 -5.09
CA THR A 93 -22.40 27.49 -5.34
C THR A 93 -22.29 27.78 -6.84
N ARG A 94 -22.74 28.97 -7.28
CA ARG A 94 -22.56 29.44 -8.67
C ARG A 94 -21.33 30.34 -8.75
N GLY A 95 -20.45 30.09 -9.71
CA GLY A 95 -19.28 30.95 -10.01
C GLY A 95 -17.99 30.63 -9.24
N TYR A 96 -18.04 29.76 -8.23
CA TYR A 96 -16.86 29.24 -7.54
C TYR A 96 -17.14 27.84 -6.97
N CYS A 97 -16.08 27.08 -6.68
CA CYS A 97 -16.17 25.78 -6.01
C CYS A 97 -16.18 26.00 -4.49
N SER A 98 -17.19 25.47 -3.80
CA SER A 98 -17.23 25.47 -2.34
C SER A 98 -16.10 24.60 -1.77
N ILE A 99 -15.57 25.02 -0.62
CA ILE A 99 -14.54 24.26 0.10
C ILE A 99 -15.24 23.07 0.75
N GLU A 100 -14.75 21.87 0.45
CA GLU A 100 -15.27 20.65 1.07
C GLU A 100 -15.02 20.63 2.58
N SER A 101 -15.95 20.00 3.31
CA SER A 101 -15.86 19.83 4.76
C SER A 101 -14.60 19.09 5.19
N GLY A 102 -14.08 19.45 6.37
CA GLY A 102 -12.95 18.76 6.99
C GLY A 102 -13.31 17.31 7.35
N VAL A 103 -12.32 16.43 7.29
CA VAL A 103 -12.44 14.97 7.53
C VAL A 103 -11.75 14.51 8.82
N VAL A 104 -11.49 15.42 9.77
CA VAL A 104 -10.72 15.12 11.00
C VAL A 104 -11.41 14.07 11.88
N SER A 105 -12.74 14.10 11.95
CA SER A 105 -13.54 13.15 12.74
C SER A 105 -13.35 11.69 12.29
N PHE A 106 -13.08 11.46 11.00
CA PHE A 106 -12.97 10.13 10.41
C PHE A 106 -11.64 9.43 10.71
N ALA A 107 -10.60 10.15 11.13
CA ALA A 107 -9.26 9.56 11.28
C ALA A 107 -9.22 8.43 12.32
N ALA A 108 -9.91 8.60 13.45
CA ALA A 108 -9.96 7.60 14.51
C ALA A 108 -10.71 6.30 14.12
N PRO A 109 -11.95 6.35 13.59
CA PRO A 109 -12.64 5.14 13.17
C PRO A 109 -11.96 4.47 11.96
N LEU A 110 -11.40 5.24 11.01
CA LEU A 110 -10.62 4.66 9.92
C LEU A 110 -9.41 3.90 10.45
N ALA A 111 -8.61 4.47 11.36
CA ALA A 111 -7.45 3.77 11.92
C ALA A 111 -7.82 2.46 12.62
N LYS A 112 -9.00 2.38 13.26
CA LYS A 112 -9.53 1.12 13.82
C LYS A 112 -9.86 0.11 12.72
N ILE A 113 -10.55 0.54 11.66
CA ILE A 113 -10.88 -0.33 10.50
C ILE A 113 -9.59 -0.82 9.83
N GLU A 114 -8.61 0.06 9.60
CA GLU A 114 -7.32 -0.28 9.02
C GLU A 114 -6.59 -1.34 9.86
N LYS A 115 -6.60 -1.19 11.18
CA LYS A 115 -5.99 -2.14 12.12
C LYS A 115 -6.67 -3.52 12.09
N GLN A 116 -8.01 -3.56 11.99
CA GLN A 116 -8.76 -4.81 12.04
C GLN A 116 -8.81 -5.55 10.69
N LEU A 117 -8.89 -4.82 9.57
CA LEU A 117 -8.98 -5.42 8.23
C LEU A 117 -7.65 -5.48 7.48
N GLY A 118 -6.61 -4.76 7.95
CA GLY A 118 -5.32 -4.68 7.27
C GLY A 118 -5.36 -3.88 5.96
N VAL A 119 -6.42 -3.11 5.70
CA VAL A 119 -6.59 -2.28 4.50
C VAL A 119 -6.40 -0.82 4.89
N ARG A 120 -5.44 -0.15 4.25
CA ARG A 120 -5.24 1.29 4.47
C ARG A 120 -6.24 2.11 3.67
N ILE A 121 -7.06 2.91 4.36
CA ILE A 121 -8.09 3.79 3.78
C ILE A 121 -7.69 5.24 4.09
N PRO A 122 -7.14 5.98 3.12
CA PRO A 122 -6.77 7.37 3.34
C PRO A 122 -8.01 8.24 3.56
N SER A 123 -7.90 9.20 4.46
CA SER A 123 -8.98 10.16 4.74
C SER A 123 -9.42 10.96 3.50
N LEU A 124 -8.51 11.12 2.52
CA LEU A 124 -8.82 11.71 1.22
C LEU A 124 -9.87 10.90 0.44
N ALA A 125 -9.85 9.56 0.52
CA ALA A 125 -10.82 8.69 -0.14
C ALA A 125 -12.24 8.98 0.35
N VAL A 126 -12.41 9.07 1.67
CA VAL A 126 -13.69 9.39 2.32
C VAL A 126 -14.12 10.80 1.97
N ARG A 127 -13.21 11.78 2.04
CA ARG A 127 -13.49 13.17 1.63
C ARG A 127 -13.98 13.25 0.19
N ALA A 128 -13.32 12.54 -0.71
CA ALA A 128 -13.62 12.54 -2.12
C ALA A 128 -14.99 11.91 -2.42
N ALA A 129 -15.30 10.78 -1.77
CA ALA A 129 -16.59 10.13 -1.88
C ALA A 129 -17.72 11.03 -1.35
N LEU A 130 -17.50 11.74 -0.24
CA LEU A 130 -18.45 12.71 0.32
C LEU A 130 -18.69 13.93 -0.58
N GLY A 131 -17.69 14.33 -1.38
CA GLY A 131 -17.78 15.48 -2.29
C GLY A 131 -18.73 15.26 -3.48
N SER A 132 -18.98 14.01 -3.86
CA SER A 132 -19.91 13.64 -4.94
C SER A 132 -21.21 13.12 -4.35
N SER A 133 -22.37 13.68 -4.73
CA SER A 133 -23.67 13.24 -4.20
C SER A 133 -23.95 11.77 -4.47
N ALA A 134 -23.61 11.28 -5.67
CA ALA A 134 -23.84 9.89 -6.07
C ALA A 134 -22.90 8.89 -5.36
N LEU A 135 -21.65 9.28 -5.07
CA LEU A 135 -20.73 8.43 -4.30
C LEU A 135 -21.02 8.48 -2.82
N ARG A 136 -21.48 9.62 -2.32
CA ARG A 136 -21.87 9.78 -0.93
C ARG A 136 -23.02 8.84 -0.55
N GLU A 137 -24.04 8.75 -1.39
CA GLU A 137 -25.16 7.82 -1.17
C GLU A 137 -24.68 6.37 -1.24
N ARG A 138 -23.95 6.01 -2.30
CA ARG A 138 -23.35 4.67 -2.45
C ARG A 138 -22.46 4.28 -1.25
N LEU A 139 -21.62 5.19 -0.76
CA LEU A 139 -20.74 4.94 0.37
C LEU A 139 -21.53 4.66 1.66
N LYS A 140 -22.62 5.41 1.90
CA LYS A 140 -23.48 5.19 3.06
C LYS A 140 -24.19 3.85 2.97
N ASP A 141 -24.74 3.53 1.80
CA ASP A 141 -25.45 2.28 1.55
C ASP A 141 -24.49 1.08 1.69
N ASP A 142 -23.32 1.12 1.06
CA ASP A 142 -22.31 0.05 1.12
C ASP A 142 -21.82 -0.17 2.57
N LEU A 143 -21.58 0.90 3.32
CA LEU A 143 -21.14 0.80 4.71
C LEU A 143 -22.24 0.25 5.63
N TYR A 144 -23.49 0.69 5.43
CA TYR A 144 -24.65 0.17 6.15
C TYR A 144 -24.85 -1.32 5.86
N GLU A 145 -24.85 -1.71 4.59
CA GLU A 145 -24.98 -3.11 4.17
C GLU A 145 -23.86 -3.99 4.73
N TYR A 146 -22.63 -3.49 4.76
CA TYR A 146 -21.50 -4.19 5.37
C TYR A 146 -21.70 -4.35 6.88
N ASN A 147 -22.13 -3.30 7.59
CA ASN A 147 -22.38 -3.37 9.04
C ASN A 147 -23.52 -4.34 9.41
N VAL A 148 -24.57 -4.39 8.59
CA VAL A 148 -25.65 -5.37 8.72
C VAL A 148 -25.10 -6.79 8.54
N SER A 149 -24.28 -7.01 7.51
CA SER A 149 -23.71 -8.34 7.22
C SER A 149 -22.75 -8.82 8.31
N LEU A 150 -21.95 -7.91 8.87
CA LEU A 150 -21.12 -8.20 10.03
C LEU A 150 -21.98 -8.64 11.22
N SER A 151 -23.15 -8.01 11.40
CA SER A 151 -24.06 -8.36 12.50
C SER A 151 -24.77 -9.69 12.30
N GLU A 152 -25.07 -10.07 11.06
CA GLU A 152 -25.77 -11.31 10.72
C GLU A 152 -24.84 -12.53 10.68
N CYS A 153 -23.66 -12.39 10.08
CA CYS A 153 -22.79 -13.51 9.72
C CYS A 153 -21.42 -13.49 10.42
N GLY A 154 -21.13 -12.46 11.23
CA GLY A 154 -19.80 -12.22 11.78
C GLY A 154 -18.83 -11.71 10.71
N SER A 155 -17.52 -11.81 10.99
CA SER A 155 -16.47 -11.40 10.04
C SER A 155 -15.83 -12.60 9.35
N THR A 156 -16.13 -12.81 8.07
CA THR A 156 -15.56 -13.91 7.27
C THR A 156 -14.03 -13.84 7.13
N PRO A 157 -13.40 -12.67 6.92
CA PRO A 157 -11.94 -12.58 6.85
C PRO A 157 -11.24 -13.11 8.11
N HIS A 158 -11.77 -12.79 9.30
CA HIS A 158 -11.25 -13.30 10.56
C HIS A 158 -11.45 -14.81 10.69
N ARG A 159 -12.58 -15.34 10.24
CA ARG A 159 -12.84 -16.79 10.22
C ARG A 159 -11.88 -17.54 9.30
N ARG A 160 -11.59 -17.00 8.11
CA ARG A 160 -10.60 -17.58 7.17
C ARG A 160 -9.21 -17.60 7.79
N LEU A 161 -8.78 -16.48 8.37
CA LEU A 161 -7.48 -16.38 9.03
C LEU A 161 -7.37 -17.36 10.21
N ALA A 162 -8.40 -17.43 11.06
CA ALA A 162 -8.44 -18.38 12.16
C ALA A 162 -8.33 -19.83 11.64
N ARG A 163 -9.08 -20.19 10.60
CA ARG A 163 -9.02 -21.51 9.97
C ARG A 163 -7.62 -21.83 9.44
N ALA A 164 -7.01 -20.93 8.68
CA ALA A 164 -5.65 -21.12 8.18
C ALA A 164 -4.66 -21.36 9.33
N SER A 165 -4.75 -20.59 10.41
CA SER A 165 -3.89 -20.77 11.59
C SER A 165 -4.13 -22.11 12.33
N PHE A 166 -5.38 -22.58 12.38
CA PHE A 166 -5.69 -23.90 12.94
C PHE A 166 -5.19 -25.03 12.03
N GLU A 167 -5.34 -24.92 10.72
CA GLU A 167 -4.83 -25.90 9.76
C GLU A 167 -3.29 -25.97 9.79
N ASP A 168 -2.61 -24.82 9.85
CA ASP A 168 -1.13 -24.76 9.98
C ASP A 168 -0.66 -25.42 11.28
N THR A 169 -1.30 -25.13 12.41
CA THR A 169 -0.93 -25.72 13.71
C THR A 169 -1.23 -27.22 13.79
N LEU A 170 -2.27 -27.70 13.11
CA LEU A 170 -2.59 -29.12 12.98
C LEU A 170 -1.61 -29.83 12.01
N ALA A 171 -1.23 -29.18 10.91
CA ALA A 171 -0.23 -29.70 9.97
C ALA A 171 1.15 -29.86 10.64
N ILE A 172 1.54 -28.93 11.51
CA ILE A 172 2.79 -29.02 12.30
C ILE A 172 2.73 -30.19 13.30
N LYS A 173 1.57 -30.48 13.90
CA LYS A 173 1.39 -31.63 14.80
C LYS A 173 1.31 -32.98 14.08
N SER A 174 0.95 -33.00 12.80
CA SER A 174 0.91 -34.24 12.00
C SER A 174 2.30 -34.81 11.64
N GLY A 175 3.39 -34.11 12.00
CA GLY A 175 4.77 -34.56 11.82
C GLY A 175 5.34 -35.41 12.97
N GLU A 176 4.73 -35.41 14.17
CA GLU A 176 5.21 -36.17 15.33
C GLU A 176 4.03 -36.75 16.13
N GLU A 177 3.80 -38.04 15.91
CA GLU A 177 3.06 -39.01 16.74
C GLU A 177 1.51 -38.98 16.80
N GLU A 178 0.98 -40.20 16.93
CA GLU A 178 -0.39 -40.60 17.30
C GLU A 178 -1.50 -40.62 16.23
N ASN A 179 -1.37 -41.58 15.31
CA ASN A 179 -2.46 -42.54 15.12
C ASN A 179 -2.64 -43.35 16.42
N LYS A 180 -3.58 -42.96 17.28
CA LYS A 180 -4.21 -43.84 18.28
C LYS A 180 -5.48 -43.21 18.84
N ASP A 181 -6.58 -43.91 18.63
CA ASP A 181 -7.80 -43.93 19.43
C ASP A 181 -8.44 -42.61 19.88
N VAL A 182 -9.37 -42.10 19.05
CA VAL A 182 -10.56 -41.41 19.56
C VAL A 182 -11.81 -42.12 19.03
N THR A 183 -12.06 -43.32 19.55
CA THR A 183 -13.40 -43.90 19.59
C THR A 183 -14.04 -43.50 20.92
N GLY A 184 -14.61 -42.30 20.97
CA GLY A 184 -15.25 -41.81 22.19
C GLY A 184 -15.99 -40.49 21.98
N ALA A 185 -17.31 -40.59 21.92
CA ALA A 185 -18.28 -39.48 21.91
C ALA A 185 -18.38 -38.64 20.63
N THR A 186 -18.75 -39.27 19.50
CA THR A 186 -19.55 -38.57 18.50
C THR A 186 -20.97 -38.42 19.05
N ALA A 187 -21.22 -37.34 19.79
CA ALA A 187 -22.59 -36.88 19.95
C ALA A 187 -23.11 -36.58 18.54
N ASP A 188 -24.20 -37.23 18.14
CA ASP A 188 -24.85 -37.04 16.84
C ASP A 188 -25.35 -35.59 16.74
N ILE A 189 -24.49 -34.68 16.30
CA ILE A 189 -24.91 -33.38 15.84
C ILE A 189 -25.76 -33.65 14.60
N PRO A 190 -27.05 -33.24 14.57
CA PRO A 190 -27.89 -33.45 13.39
C PRO A 190 -27.15 -32.93 12.15
N ALA A 191 -27.05 -33.72 11.08
CA ALA A 191 -26.35 -33.33 9.86
C ALA A 191 -26.58 -31.86 9.39
N PRO A 192 -27.81 -31.28 9.44
CA PRO A 192 -28.02 -29.88 9.11
C PRO A 192 -27.45 -28.89 10.16
N LEU A 193 -27.44 -29.25 11.44
CA LEU A 193 -26.82 -28.45 12.51
C LEU A 193 -25.29 -28.56 12.44
N GLY A 194 -24.76 -29.74 12.09
CA GLY A 194 -23.34 -29.97 11.84
C GLY A 194 -22.86 -29.23 10.59
N GLN A 195 -23.68 -29.15 9.55
CA GLN A 195 -23.41 -28.31 8.37
C GLN A 195 -23.53 -26.82 8.67
N ALA A 196 -24.49 -26.39 9.50
CA ALA A 196 -24.64 -24.98 9.87
C ALA A 196 -23.53 -24.49 10.80
N ILE A 197 -23.16 -25.27 11.82
CA ILE A 197 -22.00 -25.00 12.67
C ILE A 197 -20.72 -25.12 11.85
N GLY A 198 -20.64 -26.13 10.97
CA GLY A 198 -19.55 -26.33 10.04
C GLY A 198 -19.38 -25.16 9.06
N SER A 199 -20.44 -24.58 8.50
CA SER A 199 -20.35 -23.42 7.60
C SER A 199 -20.11 -22.10 8.36
N TYR A 200 -20.46 -22.05 9.65
CA TYR A 200 -20.12 -20.93 10.51
C TYR A 200 -18.64 -20.95 10.93
N VAL A 201 -18.08 -22.14 11.18
CA VAL A 201 -16.69 -22.37 11.63
C VAL A 201 -15.72 -22.52 10.45
N SER A 202 -16.18 -23.06 9.33
CA SER A 202 -15.42 -23.25 8.09
C SER A 202 -16.03 -22.36 7.00
N PRO A 203 -15.40 -21.22 6.67
CA PRO A 203 -15.91 -20.34 5.62
C PRO A 203 -15.92 -21.07 4.27
N ASP A 204 -16.91 -20.74 3.44
CA ASP A 204 -17.02 -21.22 2.08
C ASP A 204 -15.74 -20.88 1.29
N ALA A 205 -15.34 -21.73 0.33
CA ALA A 205 -14.24 -21.42 -0.57
C ALA A 205 -14.55 -20.16 -1.39
N HIS A 206 -15.83 -19.90 -1.64
CA HIS A 206 -16.34 -18.76 -2.37
C HIS A 206 -16.37 -17.46 -1.57
N THR A 207 -16.40 -16.32 -2.26
CA THR A 207 -16.49 -14.99 -1.65
C THR A 207 -17.83 -14.83 -0.92
N ALA A 208 -17.76 -14.62 0.39
CA ALA A 208 -18.92 -14.49 1.27
C ALA A 208 -19.67 -13.15 1.05
N PRO A 209 -20.94 -13.03 1.51
CA PRO A 209 -21.72 -11.81 1.30
C PRO A 209 -21.13 -10.57 2.00
N ASP A 210 -20.54 -10.71 3.19
CA ASP A 210 -19.85 -9.62 3.90
C ASP A 210 -18.58 -9.19 3.16
N GLU A 211 -17.80 -10.14 2.64
CA GLU A 211 -16.63 -9.88 1.78
C GLU A 211 -17.03 -9.15 0.49
N LYS A 212 -18.11 -9.57 -0.18
CA LYS A 212 -18.64 -8.89 -1.37
C LYS A 212 -19.03 -7.44 -1.09
N LYS A 213 -19.65 -7.17 0.07
CA LYS A 213 -20.03 -5.81 0.48
C LYS A 213 -18.82 -4.97 0.90
N LEU A 214 -17.83 -5.58 1.55
CA LEU A 214 -16.54 -4.93 1.83
C LEU A 214 -15.81 -4.55 0.53
N LEU A 215 -15.74 -5.45 -0.45
CA LEU A 215 -15.15 -5.18 -1.76
C LEU A 215 -15.84 -4.02 -2.49
N ARG A 216 -17.18 -3.95 -2.42
CA ARG A 216 -17.95 -2.80 -2.95
C ARG A 216 -17.60 -1.50 -2.25
N LEU A 217 -17.60 -1.50 -0.91
CA LEU A 217 -17.21 -0.35 -0.10
C LEU A 217 -15.81 0.17 -0.47
N LEU A 218 -14.83 -0.73 -0.56
CA LEU A 218 -13.46 -0.39 -0.95
C LEU A 218 -13.38 0.11 -2.39
N THR A 219 -14.18 -0.46 -3.30
CA THR A 219 -14.30 0.03 -4.68
C THR A 219 -14.86 1.44 -4.72
N THR A 220 -15.90 1.75 -3.97
CA THR A 220 -16.50 3.10 -3.85
C THR A 220 -15.49 4.12 -3.31
N LEU A 221 -14.70 3.74 -2.30
CA LEU A 221 -13.62 4.58 -1.77
C LEU A 221 -12.50 4.81 -2.82
N SER A 222 -12.14 3.77 -3.57
CA SER A 222 -11.15 3.88 -4.65
C SER A 222 -11.63 4.78 -5.80
N GLU A 223 -12.93 4.74 -6.15
CA GLU A 223 -13.55 5.64 -7.14
C GLU A 223 -13.42 7.10 -6.68
N GLY A 224 -13.63 7.36 -5.38
CA GLY A 224 -13.37 8.65 -4.76
C GLY A 224 -11.91 9.12 -4.95
N CYS A 225 -10.94 8.26 -4.65
CA CYS A 225 -9.51 8.57 -4.88
C CYS A 225 -9.21 8.91 -6.35
N VAL A 226 -9.76 8.15 -7.30
CA VAL A 226 -9.59 8.40 -8.74
C VAL A 226 -10.15 9.76 -9.13
N LEU A 227 -11.33 10.15 -8.62
CA LEU A 227 -11.92 11.47 -8.90
C LEU A 227 -11.06 12.65 -8.42
N LYS A 228 -10.27 12.46 -7.36
CA LYS A 228 -9.32 13.47 -6.85
C LYS A 228 -7.93 13.37 -7.45
N GLY A 229 -7.69 12.40 -8.33
CA GLY A 229 -6.39 12.17 -8.96
C GLY A 229 -5.35 11.51 -8.03
N ASP A 230 -5.78 10.94 -6.90
CA ASP A 230 -4.91 10.15 -6.01
C ASP A 230 -4.94 8.68 -6.43
N TYR A 231 -4.32 8.39 -7.57
CA TYR A 231 -4.36 7.07 -8.18
C TYR A 231 -3.51 6.03 -7.42
N GLU A 232 -2.49 6.47 -6.68
CA GLU A 232 -1.66 5.59 -5.86
C GLU A 232 -2.46 4.99 -4.70
N SER A 233 -3.21 5.82 -3.98
CA SER A 233 -4.13 5.35 -2.95
C SER A 233 -5.23 4.45 -3.52
N ALA A 234 -5.80 4.82 -4.68
CA ALA A 234 -6.81 3.97 -5.33
C ALA A 234 -6.25 2.58 -5.65
N PHE A 235 -5.03 2.51 -6.21
CA PHE A 235 -4.35 1.26 -6.50
C PHE A 235 -4.03 0.47 -5.23
N SER A 236 -3.57 1.12 -4.16
CA SER A 236 -3.28 0.46 -2.88
C SER A 236 -4.53 -0.15 -2.24
N ILE A 237 -5.67 0.55 -2.24
CA ILE A 237 -6.95 0.03 -1.74
C ILE A 237 -7.39 -1.18 -2.56
N LEU A 238 -7.35 -1.09 -3.88
CA LEU A 238 -7.83 -2.17 -4.76
C LEU A 238 -6.91 -3.40 -4.74
N SER A 239 -5.59 -3.20 -4.70
CA SER A 239 -4.63 -4.30 -4.60
C SER A 239 -4.73 -5.04 -3.27
N THR A 240 -4.91 -4.33 -2.16
CA THR A 240 -5.15 -4.95 -0.84
C THR A 240 -6.54 -5.58 -0.74
N SER A 241 -7.53 -5.06 -1.48
CA SER A 241 -8.87 -5.65 -1.51
C SER A 241 -8.94 -7.04 -2.13
N LEU A 242 -7.97 -7.41 -2.98
CA LEU A 242 -7.87 -8.76 -3.56
C LEU A 242 -7.76 -9.86 -2.49
N ASN A 243 -7.31 -9.52 -1.28
CA ASN A 243 -7.24 -10.48 -0.17
C ASN A 243 -8.63 -10.95 0.32
N PHE A 244 -9.71 -10.26 -0.06
CA PHE A 244 -11.09 -10.61 0.31
C PHE A 244 -11.89 -11.20 -0.86
N SER A 245 -11.30 -11.33 -2.03
CA SER A 245 -11.95 -11.92 -3.19
C SER A 245 -11.43 -13.36 -3.39
N HIS A 246 -12.37 -14.30 -3.52
CA HIS A 246 -12.08 -15.74 -3.63
C HIS A 246 -12.88 -16.43 -4.74
N ASP A 247 -13.74 -15.69 -5.45
CA ASP A 247 -14.46 -16.15 -6.64
C ASP A 247 -13.77 -15.58 -7.89
N ASP A 248 -13.55 -16.41 -8.92
CA ASP A 248 -12.95 -15.98 -10.19
C ASP A 248 -13.64 -14.73 -10.80
N SER A 249 -14.97 -14.68 -10.71
CA SER A 249 -15.75 -13.54 -11.20
C SER A 249 -15.52 -12.26 -10.39
N THR A 250 -15.36 -12.35 -9.06
CA THR A 250 -15.05 -11.18 -8.23
C THR A 250 -13.60 -10.76 -8.40
N ASP A 251 -12.68 -11.73 -8.45
CA ASP A 251 -11.26 -11.52 -8.63
C ASP A 251 -10.98 -10.83 -9.96
N SER A 252 -11.64 -11.26 -11.03
CA SER A 252 -11.54 -10.64 -12.35
C SER A 252 -11.93 -9.16 -12.32
N VAL A 253 -13.03 -8.81 -11.63
CA VAL A 253 -13.49 -7.42 -11.50
C VAL A 253 -12.54 -6.58 -10.66
N VAL A 254 -12.07 -7.10 -9.52
CA VAL A 254 -11.14 -6.39 -8.64
C VAL A 254 -9.79 -6.18 -9.34
N HIS A 255 -9.28 -7.18 -10.05
CA HIS A 255 -8.09 -7.07 -10.88
C HIS A 255 -8.25 -6.06 -12.02
N ALA A 256 -9.40 -6.02 -12.69
CA ALA A 256 -9.69 -5.01 -13.71
C ALA A 256 -9.70 -3.59 -13.11
N ASN A 257 -10.28 -3.42 -11.92
CA ASN A 257 -10.29 -2.13 -11.22
C ASN A 257 -8.86 -1.73 -10.77
N ALA A 258 -8.09 -2.66 -10.18
CA ALA A 258 -6.70 -2.41 -9.81
C ALA A 258 -5.85 -2.03 -11.03
N SER A 259 -6.06 -2.71 -12.16
CA SER A 259 -5.40 -2.38 -13.43
C SER A 259 -5.75 -0.98 -13.92
N THR A 260 -7.03 -0.57 -13.85
CA THR A 260 -7.40 0.81 -14.18
C THR A 260 -6.71 1.84 -13.29
N ALA A 261 -6.64 1.61 -11.98
CA ALA A 261 -5.96 2.52 -11.06
C ALA A 261 -4.44 2.59 -11.37
N ALA A 262 -3.80 1.45 -11.63
CA ALA A 262 -2.39 1.38 -12.00
C ALA A 262 -2.10 2.08 -13.35
N LEU A 263 -2.99 1.95 -14.35
CA LEU A 263 -2.88 2.67 -15.62
C LEU A 263 -2.90 4.19 -15.40
N LEU A 264 -3.86 4.68 -14.62
CA LEU A 264 -3.99 6.10 -14.31
C LEU A 264 -2.80 6.61 -13.49
N ASN A 265 -2.23 5.77 -12.62
CA ASN A 265 -1.01 6.06 -11.86
C ASN A 265 0.28 5.94 -12.71
N GLY A 266 0.20 5.49 -13.96
CA GLY A 266 1.36 5.27 -14.82
C GLY A 266 2.26 4.11 -14.40
N GLN A 267 1.74 3.14 -13.65
CA GLN A 267 2.39 1.87 -13.29
C GLN A 267 2.05 0.79 -14.32
N PHE A 268 2.53 0.95 -15.55
CA PHE A 268 2.07 0.13 -16.69
C PHE A 268 2.37 -1.36 -16.57
N ARG A 269 3.45 -1.75 -15.87
CA ARG A 269 3.77 -3.17 -15.62
C ARG A 269 2.80 -3.83 -14.65
N GLU A 270 2.43 -3.13 -13.58
CA GLU A 270 1.45 -3.61 -12.60
C GLU A 270 0.05 -3.64 -13.22
N ALA A 271 -0.29 -2.60 -13.99
CA ALA A 271 -1.52 -2.57 -14.77
C ALA A 271 -1.63 -3.76 -15.73
N GLU A 272 -0.55 -4.07 -16.45
CA GLU A 272 -0.49 -5.23 -17.34
C GLU A 272 -0.66 -6.55 -16.57
N PHE A 273 0.02 -6.72 -15.43
CA PHE A 273 -0.13 -7.92 -14.61
C PHE A 273 -1.59 -8.13 -14.19
N HIS A 274 -2.22 -7.13 -13.59
CA HIS A 274 -3.59 -7.24 -13.15
C HIS A 274 -4.59 -7.39 -14.31
N ALA A 275 -4.36 -6.73 -15.43
CA ALA A 275 -5.21 -6.88 -16.61
C ALA A 275 -5.16 -8.30 -17.19
N ARG A 276 -3.97 -8.92 -17.22
CA ARG A 276 -3.81 -10.32 -17.61
C ARG A 276 -4.54 -11.25 -16.66
N GLN A 277 -4.41 -11.04 -15.35
CA GLN A 277 -5.14 -11.86 -14.37
C GLN A 277 -6.65 -11.72 -14.55
N ALA A 278 -7.15 -10.50 -14.74
CA ALA A 278 -8.56 -10.27 -15.03
C ALA A 278 -9.02 -11.04 -16.29
N ALA A 279 -8.23 -11.01 -17.36
CA ALA A 279 -8.54 -11.72 -18.61
C ALA A 279 -8.45 -13.25 -18.50
N LEU A 280 -7.58 -13.79 -17.63
CA LEU A 280 -7.45 -15.23 -17.38
C LEU A 280 -8.60 -15.78 -16.55
N LEU A 281 -9.08 -15.00 -15.58
CA LEU A 281 -10.16 -15.37 -14.67
C LEU A 281 -11.55 -15.08 -15.24
N GLU A 282 -11.64 -14.34 -16.34
CA GLU A 282 -12.91 -14.01 -16.98
C GLU A 282 -13.54 -15.27 -17.62
N PRO A 283 -14.71 -15.73 -17.15
CA PRO A 283 -15.29 -16.97 -17.62
C PRO A 283 -15.77 -16.85 -19.07
N GLN A 284 -15.26 -17.72 -19.94
CA GLN A 284 -15.59 -17.76 -21.38
C GLN A 284 -17.10 -17.98 -21.66
N LEU A 285 -17.82 -18.58 -20.72
CA LEU A 285 -19.25 -18.90 -20.82
C LEU A 285 -20.17 -17.70 -20.54
N GLU A 286 -19.64 -16.58 -20.03
CA GLU A 286 -20.41 -15.35 -19.77
C GLU A 286 -20.16 -14.25 -20.83
N ALA A 287 -19.80 -14.64 -22.05
CA ALA A 287 -19.53 -13.74 -23.18
C ALA A 287 -20.69 -12.78 -23.55
N THR A 288 -21.90 -13.01 -23.02
CA THR A 288 -23.08 -12.14 -23.21
C THR A 288 -23.16 -10.98 -22.21
N LYS A 289 -22.28 -10.90 -21.19
CA LYS A 289 -22.25 -9.76 -20.26
C LYS A 289 -21.62 -8.56 -20.95
N LYS A 290 -22.27 -7.39 -20.86
CA LYS A 290 -21.76 -6.09 -21.35
C LYS A 290 -20.37 -5.71 -20.80
N THR A 291 -19.92 -6.35 -19.72
CA THR A 291 -18.63 -6.13 -19.06
C THR A 291 -17.52 -7.07 -19.56
N GLY A 292 -17.85 -8.02 -20.45
CA GLY A 292 -16.95 -9.02 -21.01
C GLY A 292 -15.78 -8.42 -21.79
N GLY A 293 -14.54 -8.82 -21.55
CA GLY A 293 -13.36 -8.40 -22.33
C GLY A 293 -12.65 -7.14 -21.80
N ARG A 294 -13.09 -6.60 -20.65
CA ARG A 294 -12.43 -5.46 -19.99
C ARG A 294 -10.97 -5.77 -19.64
N GLY A 295 -10.67 -6.99 -19.21
CA GLY A 295 -9.29 -7.41 -18.92
C GLY A 295 -8.38 -7.30 -20.15
N TYR A 296 -8.84 -7.76 -21.32
CA TYR A 296 -8.11 -7.64 -22.58
C TYR A 296 -7.89 -6.19 -23.01
N ALA A 297 -8.90 -5.32 -22.84
CA ALA A 297 -8.79 -3.91 -23.18
C ALA A 297 -7.75 -3.20 -22.29
N LEU A 298 -7.76 -3.49 -20.98
CA LEU A 298 -6.80 -2.94 -20.03
C LEU A 298 -5.39 -3.49 -20.26
N TRP A 299 -5.26 -4.75 -20.68
CA TRP A 299 -3.97 -5.34 -20.98
C TRP A 299 -3.37 -4.68 -22.22
N ALA A 300 -4.15 -4.57 -23.30
CA ALA A 300 -3.72 -3.91 -24.52
C ALA A 300 -3.34 -2.44 -24.28
N THR A 301 -4.14 -1.69 -23.52
CA THR A 301 -3.80 -0.30 -23.17
C THR A 301 -2.51 -0.21 -22.35
N ALA A 302 -2.31 -1.08 -21.35
CA ALA A 302 -1.07 -1.13 -20.58
C ALA A 302 0.16 -1.44 -21.47
N THR A 303 0.03 -2.35 -22.42
CA THR A 303 1.11 -2.64 -23.38
C THR A 303 1.37 -1.51 -24.36
N ALA A 304 0.32 -0.77 -24.76
CA ALA A 304 0.45 0.38 -25.64
C ALA A 304 1.19 1.54 -24.96
N PHE A 305 0.93 1.78 -23.66
CA PHE A 305 1.67 2.76 -22.86
C PHE A 305 3.12 2.35 -22.56
N GLN A 306 3.49 1.10 -22.83
CA GLN A 306 4.89 0.63 -22.83
C GLN A 306 5.54 0.74 -24.22
N ASP A 307 4.90 1.43 -25.17
CA ASP A 307 5.32 1.60 -26.57
C ASP A 307 5.45 0.28 -27.35
N ASP A 308 4.69 -0.76 -26.95
CA ASP A 308 4.66 -2.05 -27.64
C ASP A 308 3.36 -2.24 -28.42
N PHE A 309 3.16 -1.40 -29.44
CA PHE A 309 1.91 -1.34 -30.23
C PHE A 309 1.60 -2.63 -30.98
N GLU A 310 2.60 -3.33 -31.50
CA GLU A 310 2.40 -4.62 -32.18
C GLU A 310 1.81 -5.65 -31.22
N ARG A 311 2.37 -5.75 -30.01
CA ARG A 311 1.87 -6.64 -28.97
C ARG A 311 0.49 -6.24 -28.47
N ALA A 312 0.26 -4.94 -28.27
CA ALA A 312 -1.04 -4.41 -27.89
C ALA A 312 -2.12 -4.80 -28.91
N THR A 313 -1.80 -4.76 -30.20
CA THR A 313 -2.74 -5.10 -31.28
C THR A 313 -3.06 -6.59 -31.28
N ARG A 314 -2.06 -7.47 -31.11
CA ARG A 314 -2.30 -8.92 -30.97
C ARG A 314 -3.18 -9.25 -29.76
N VAL A 315 -3.03 -8.51 -28.66
CA VAL A 315 -3.87 -8.67 -27.46
C VAL A 315 -5.31 -8.23 -27.74
N THR A 316 -5.52 -7.11 -28.45
CA THR A 316 -6.88 -6.68 -28.81
C THR A 316 -7.55 -7.59 -29.81
N GLU A 317 -6.83 -8.10 -30.81
CA GLU A 317 -7.32 -9.09 -31.77
C GLU A 317 -7.84 -10.33 -31.04
N LYS A 318 -7.03 -10.91 -30.13
CA LYS A 318 -7.45 -12.04 -29.30
C LYS A 318 -8.65 -11.71 -28.41
N GLY A 319 -8.71 -10.49 -27.88
CA GLY A 319 -9.86 -10.02 -27.10
C GLY A 319 -11.14 -9.94 -27.94
N MET A 320 -11.06 -9.45 -29.18
CA MET A 320 -12.18 -9.37 -30.11
C MET A 320 -12.63 -10.74 -30.62
N GLU A 321 -11.72 -11.70 -30.78
CA GLU A 321 -12.05 -13.10 -31.10
C GLU A 321 -12.92 -13.73 -30.00
N LEU A 322 -12.63 -13.44 -28.74
CA LEU A 322 -13.36 -13.96 -27.58
C LEU A 322 -14.63 -13.16 -27.27
N PHE A 323 -14.62 -11.85 -27.50
CA PHE A 323 -15.72 -10.92 -27.19
C PHE A 323 -16.01 -9.99 -28.38
N PRO A 324 -16.63 -10.51 -29.46
CA PRO A 324 -16.81 -9.77 -30.71
C PRO A 324 -17.72 -8.54 -30.58
N ASP A 325 -18.67 -8.57 -29.65
CA ASP A 325 -19.66 -7.50 -29.44
C ASP A 325 -19.16 -6.36 -28.54
N ASN A 326 -17.92 -6.43 -28.04
CA ASN A 326 -17.38 -5.38 -27.15
C ASN A 326 -16.87 -4.17 -27.95
N ALA A 327 -17.63 -3.08 -27.90
CA ALA A 327 -17.29 -1.80 -28.55
C ALA A 327 -15.99 -1.15 -28.03
N GLU A 328 -15.62 -1.34 -26.75
CA GLU A 328 -14.38 -0.79 -26.21
C GLU A 328 -13.15 -1.45 -26.83
N LEU A 329 -13.20 -2.77 -27.08
CA LEU A 329 -12.13 -3.50 -27.75
C LEU A 329 -11.98 -3.11 -29.22
N GLN A 330 -13.10 -2.94 -29.93
CA GLN A 330 -13.11 -2.49 -31.33
C GLN A 330 -12.51 -1.09 -31.46
N THR A 331 -12.97 -0.13 -30.64
CA THR A 331 -12.45 1.24 -30.65
C THR A 331 -10.99 1.33 -30.22
N LEU A 332 -10.54 0.45 -29.32
CA LEU A 332 -9.13 0.36 -28.95
C LEU A 332 -8.27 -0.20 -30.09
N HIS A 333 -8.75 -1.26 -30.77
CA HIS A 333 -8.04 -1.84 -31.91
C HIS A 333 -7.85 -0.81 -33.04
N GLU A 334 -8.90 -0.08 -33.41
CA GLU A 334 -8.81 1.01 -34.41
C GLU A 334 -7.75 2.05 -34.03
N LYS A 335 -7.71 2.48 -32.76
CA LYS A 335 -6.70 3.41 -32.26
C LYS A 335 -5.28 2.84 -32.34
N LEU A 336 -5.10 1.56 -32.02
CA LEU A 336 -3.80 0.91 -32.06
C LEU A 336 -3.27 0.75 -33.48
N VAL A 337 -4.13 0.38 -34.43
CA VAL A 337 -3.79 0.28 -35.86
C VAL A 337 -3.27 1.62 -36.40
N VAL A 338 -3.89 2.74 -36.02
CA VAL A 338 -3.40 4.08 -36.39
C VAL A 338 -2.02 4.37 -35.79
N MET A 339 -1.75 3.90 -34.57
CA MET A 339 -0.49 4.13 -33.87
C MET A 339 0.65 3.19 -34.27
N GLN A 340 0.36 2.01 -34.86
CA GLN A 340 1.38 1.06 -35.32
C GLN A 340 2.40 1.64 -36.30
N ASN A 341 2.03 2.69 -37.06
CA ASN A 341 2.95 3.36 -37.98
C ASN A 341 4.08 4.13 -37.27
N ARG A 342 4.05 4.21 -35.92
CA ARG A 342 5.07 4.84 -35.09
C ARG A 342 5.96 3.76 -34.45
N ASN A 343 6.90 3.22 -35.22
CA ASN A 343 7.90 2.30 -34.66
C ASN A 343 8.83 3.05 -33.70
N VAL A 344 8.65 2.83 -32.40
CA VAL A 344 9.54 3.35 -31.35
C VAL A 344 10.77 2.44 -31.25
N PRO A 345 12.00 2.98 -31.30
CA PRO A 345 13.21 2.19 -31.11
C PRO A 345 13.18 1.43 -29.78
N SER A 346 13.66 0.18 -29.77
CA SER A 346 13.64 -0.69 -28.58
C SER A 346 14.32 -0.08 -27.35
N SER A 347 15.36 0.75 -27.56
CA SER A 347 16.07 1.48 -26.49
C SER A 347 15.26 2.61 -25.85
N LEU A 348 14.21 3.09 -26.52
CA LEU A 348 13.38 4.20 -26.06
C LEU A 348 12.00 3.78 -25.55
N LYS A 349 11.63 2.50 -25.72
CA LYS A 349 10.33 1.97 -25.29
C LYS A 349 10.12 2.20 -23.78
N GLY A 350 9.00 2.81 -23.43
CA GLY A 350 8.60 3.06 -22.04
C GLY A 350 9.36 4.18 -21.35
N LEU A 351 10.20 4.95 -22.07
CA LEU A 351 10.86 6.14 -21.53
C LEU A 351 9.98 7.39 -21.60
N LEU A 352 8.96 7.40 -22.47
CA LEU A 352 8.07 8.54 -22.60
C LEU A 352 7.14 8.64 -21.39
N ILE A 353 7.03 9.84 -20.82
CA ILE A 353 6.09 10.11 -19.73
C ILE A 353 4.75 10.52 -20.34
N HIS A 354 3.72 9.70 -20.12
CA HIS A 354 2.38 9.90 -20.67
C HIS A 354 1.39 10.50 -19.68
N SER A 355 1.58 10.26 -18.37
CA SER A 355 0.58 10.58 -17.35
C SER A 355 0.96 11.76 -16.45
N LYS A 356 -0.06 12.50 -15.98
CA LYS A 356 0.13 13.54 -14.96
C LYS A 356 0.63 12.97 -13.63
N ALA A 357 0.26 11.73 -13.30
CA ALA A 357 0.70 11.03 -12.10
C ALA A 357 2.22 10.78 -12.10
N GLN A 358 2.77 10.39 -13.25
CA GLN A 358 4.23 10.29 -13.41
C GLN A 358 4.92 11.65 -13.29
N GLN A 359 4.31 12.72 -13.81
CA GLN A 359 4.85 14.08 -13.67
C GLN A 359 4.84 14.55 -12.22
N SER A 360 3.75 14.31 -11.47
CA SER A 360 3.69 14.65 -10.04
C SER A 360 4.68 13.83 -9.22
N ARG A 361 4.87 12.54 -9.55
CA ARG A 361 5.90 11.70 -8.92
C ARG A 361 7.31 12.23 -9.21
N GLY A 362 7.57 12.64 -10.44
CA GLY A 362 8.83 13.29 -10.82
C GLY A 362 9.04 14.63 -10.11
N LEU A 363 7.99 15.37 -9.80
CA LEU A 363 8.08 16.60 -9.01
C LEU A 363 8.38 16.32 -7.52
N LEU A 364 7.77 15.28 -6.95
CA LEU A 364 7.91 14.92 -5.53
C LEU A 364 9.21 14.17 -5.20
N HIS A 365 9.63 13.26 -6.09
CA HIS A 365 10.74 12.33 -5.86
C HIS A 365 11.87 12.48 -6.88
N GLY A 366 11.78 13.44 -7.81
CA GLY A 366 12.83 13.68 -8.78
C GLY A 366 14.08 14.27 -8.14
N SER A 367 15.22 14.04 -8.80
CA SER A 367 16.49 14.58 -8.37
C SER A 367 16.55 16.09 -8.59
N GLY A 368 16.72 16.85 -7.50
CA GLY A 368 16.87 18.29 -7.56
C GLY A 368 18.21 18.72 -8.17
N ARG A 369 18.29 19.97 -8.62
CA ARG A 369 19.54 20.52 -9.20
C ARG A 369 20.70 20.56 -8.19
N SER A 370 20.41 20.67 -6.89
CA SER A 370 21.43 20.91 -5.86
C SER A 370 21.30 20.04 -4.61
N PHE A 371 20.21 19.29 -4.49
CA PHE A 371 19.92 18.42 -3.35
C PHE A 371 19.12 17.21 -3.85
N ASP A 372 19.10 16.13 -3.06
CA ASP A 372 18.42 14.87 -3.40
C ASP A 372 18.85 14.31 -4.78
N ASN A 373 20.13 14.48 -5.11
CA ASN A 373 20.75 13.95 -6.31
C ASN A 373 22.01 13.14 -5.98
N GLU A 374 22.60 12.51 -6.99
CA GLU A 374 23.77 11.64 -6.87
C GLU A 374 25.05 12.36 -6.38
N PHE A 375 25.06 13.69 -6.36
CA PHE A 375 26.21 14.50 -5.93
C PHE A 375 26.08 15.08 -4.51
N ASP A 376 24.88 15.07 -3.91
CA ASP A 376 24.62 15.56 -2.55
C ASP A 376 24.83 14.45 -1.50
N TRP A 377 23.81 13.59 -1.33
CA TRP A 377 23.85 12.44 -0.43
C TRP A 377 23.45 11.17 -1.16
N ILE A 378 24.13 10.08 -0.82
CA ILE A 378 23.85 8.76 -1.37
C ILE A 378 23.33 7.88 -0.26
N VAL A 379 22.23 7.19 -0.56
CA VAL A 379 21.68 6.16 0.30
C VAL A 379 22.44 4.86 0.02
N PHE A 380 23.22 4.39 0.99
CA PHE A 380 23.81 3.05 0.95
C PHE A 380 23.22 2.20 2.06
N LYS A 381 22.49 1.16 1.67
CA LYS A 381 21.59 0.40 2.54
C LYS A 381 20.57 1.37 3.15
N ASN A 382 20.71 1.69 4.45
CA ASN A 382 19.82 2.59 5.18
C ASN A 382 20.58 3.78 5.80
N LYS A 383 21.76 4.15 5.25
CA LYS A 383 22.60 5.24 5.75
C LYS A 383 22.91 6.25 4.65
N LEU A 384 23.00 7.51 5.04
CA LEU A 384 23.40 8.60 4.15
C LEU A 384 24.93 8.75 4.15
N TYR A 385 25.51 8.75 2.95
CA TYR A 385 26.93 8.98 2.71
C TYR A 385 27.13 10.20 1.81
N PRO A 386 28.22 10.96 1.99
CA PRO A 386 28.56 12.01 1.03
C PRO A 386 28.90 11.40 -0.33
N SER A 387 28.70 12.15 -1.42
CA SER A 387 28.99 11.70 -2.80
C SER A 387 30.38 11.09 -3.00
N LYS A 388 31.39 11.61 -2.29
CA LYS A 388 32.77 11.09 -2.33
C LYS A 388 32.90 9.65 -1.83
N MET A 389 31.97 9.17 -1.01
CA MET A 389 31.97 7.82 -0.44
C MET A 389 30.97 6.90 -1.15
N ASN A 390 30.60 7.20 -2.40
CA ASN A 390 29.72 6.35 -3.19
C ASN A 390 30.36 4.97 -3.45
N PRO A 391 29.81 3.86 -2.93
CA PRO A 391 30.34 2.54 -3.28
C PRO A 391 29.99 2.10 -4.71
N SER A 392 29.04 2.75 -5.38
CA SER A 392 28.64 2.39 -6.75
C SER A 392 29.48 3.08 -7.83
N THR A 393 30.31 4.07 -7.48
CA THR A 393 31.12 4.81 -8.46
C THR A 393 32.52 5.13 -7.94
N ASN A 394 33.51 5.11 -8.84
CA ASN A 394 34.89 5.52 -8.59
C ASN A 394 35.26 6.79 -9.40
N GLU A 395 34.29 7.70 -9.56
CA GLU A 395 34.46 8.96 -10.29
C GLU A 395 35.54 9.87 -9.68
N MET A 396 35.98 10.87 -10.44
CA MET A 396 36.93 11.88 -9.92
C MET A 396 36.33 12.58 -8.69
N GLY A 397 37.03 12.48 -7.55
CA GLY A 397 36.54 12.96 -6.25
C GLY A 397 36.05 11.87 -5.30
N SER A 398 35.88 10.64 -5.79
CA SER A 398 35.61 9.46 -4.96
C SER A 398 36.82 9.09 -4.11
N VAL A 399 36.60 8.68 -2.86
CA VAL A 399 37.64 8.19 -1.95
C VAL A 399 38.22 6.86 -2.43
N PHE A 400 37.45 6.08 -3.19
CA PHE A 400 37.89 4.78 -3.71
C PHE A 400 39.02 4.92 -4.73
N ARG A 401 39.18 6.11 -5.34
CA ARG A 401 40.33 6.44 -6.16
C ARG A 401 41.61 6.75 -5.37
N ARG A 402 41.63 6.63 -4.06
CA ARG A 402 42.82 6.92 -3.24
C ARG A 402 43.24 5.74 -2.37
N VAL A 403 42.69 4.56 -2.64
CA VAL A 403 42.88 3.38 -1.81
C VAL A 403 44.27 2.77 -2.01
N GLY A 404 44.80 2.78 -3.23
CA GLY A 404 46.11 2.21 -3.50
C GLY A 404 46.12 0.69 -3.62
N ASP A 405 47.32 0.13 -3.75
CA ASP A 405 47.57 -1.32 -3.80
C ASP A 405 47.52 -1.99 -2.40
N LEU A 406 47.34 -1.20 -1.33
CA LEU A 406 47.20 -1.64 0.07
C LEU A 406 48.28 -2.63 0.55
N GLY A 407 49.49 -2.58 -0.04
CA GLY A 407 50.60 -3.48 0.29
C GLY A 407 50.43 -4.92 -0.22
N GLY A 408 49.47 -5.17 -1.12
CA GLY A 408 49.30 -6.44 -1.83
C GLY A 408 50.15 -6.51 -3.09
N HIS A 409 49.52 -6.79 -4.23
CA HIS A 409 50.14 -6.76 -5.55
C HIS A 409 49.75 -5.48 -6.29
N ILE A 410 50.55 -5.09 -7.28
CA ILE A 410 50.23 -3.96 -8.16
C ILE A 410 48.94 -4.28 -8.92
N SER A 411 47.86 -3.59 -8.56
CA SER A 411 46.50 -3.88 -9.02
C SER A 411 46.18 -3.22 -10.37
N THR A 412 46.95 -2.20 -10.77
CA THR A 412 46.76 -1.49 -12.04
C THR A 412 48.09 -1.21 -12.74
N SER A 413 48.06 -1.11 -14.08
CA SER A 413 49.25 -0.78 -14.88
C SER A 413 49.55 0.72 -14.94
N ARG A 414 48.75 1.55 -14.25
CA ARG A 414 48.85 3.00 -14.33
C ARG A 414 49.94 3.50 -13.39
N SER A 415 50.90 4.25 -13.92
CA SER A 415 52.03 4.78 -13.17
C SER A 415 51.81 6.17 -12.56
N THR A 416 50.72 6.86 -12.92
CA THR A 416 50.43 8.24 -12.46
C THR A 416 49.28 8.34 -11.46
N GLU A 417 48.25 7.49 -11.56
CA GLU A 417 47.19 7.25 -10.56
C GLU A 417 46.73 5.80 -10.74
N ILE A 418 46.58 4.90 -9.77
CA ILE A 418 46.63 4.98 -8.32
C ILE A 418 47.74 4.05 -7.81
N LEU A 419 48.51 4.63 -6.88
CA LEU A 419 49.31 4.05 -5.81
C LEU A 419 48.56 4.23 -4.49
#